data_AF-A0A1Y6FNC0-F1
#
_entry.id   AF-A0A1Y6FNC0-F1
#
_cell.length_a   1.000
_cell.length_b   1.000
_cell.length_c   1.000
_cell.angle_alpha   90.00
_cell.angle_beta   90.00
_cell.angle_gamma   90.00
#
_symmetry.space_group_name_H-M   'P 1'
#
loop_
_entity.id
_entity.type
_entity.pdbx_description
1 polymer ?
#
loop_
_entity_poly.entity_id
_entity_poly.type
_entity_poly.pdbx_seq_one_letter_code
_entity_poly.pdbx_strand_id
1 'polypeptide(L)'
;MQGLYALYEIISLLTNVLVMLIIIQFIIGLLFAFNVVNQSNDFLMAFYNAINRLLDPILRPIRNMMPQTGAIDFSPLVLIILLQIILIVLASVIRSV
;
A
#
# COMPACT_ATOMS: atom_id res chain seq x y z
N MET A 1 25.52 8.09 -16.02
CA MET A 1 24.62 7.08 -15.43
C MET A 1 23.13 7.31 -15.76
N GLN A 2 22.76 7.80 -16.96
CA GLN A 2 21.34 8.09 -17.27
C GLN A 2 20.42 6.86 -17.18
N GLY A 3 20.93 5.67 -17.51
CA GLY A 3 20.16 4.43 -17.38
C GLY A 3 19.77 4.05 -15.95
N LEU A 4 20.59 4.36 -14.95
CA LEU A 4 20.27 4.09 -13.54
C LEU A 4 19.15 5.01 -13.02
N TYR A 5 19.14 6.27 -13.46
CA TYR A 5 18.05 7.20 -13.16
C TYR A 5 16.73 6.74 -13.78
N ALA A 6 16.74 6.29 -15.04
CA ALA A 6 15.54 5.75 -15.69
C ALA A 6 14.99 4.51 -14.94
N LEU A 7 15.87 3.61 -14.46
CA LEU A 7 15.44 2.45 -13.67
C LEU A 7 14.78 2.88 -12.34
N TYR A 8 15.38 3.86 -11.65
CA TYR A 8 14.80 4.43 -10.43
C TYR A 8 13.42 5.03 -10.69
N GLU A 9 13.25 5.78 -11.78
CA GLU A 9 11.97 6.38 -12.15
C GLU A 9 10.89 5.33 -12.40
N ILE A 10 11.23 4.24 -13.08
CA ILE A 10 10.30 3.12 -13.31
C ILE A 10 9.90 2.46 -11.97
N ILE A 11 10.87 2.18 -11.09
CA ILE A 11 10.59 1.60 -9.76
C ILE A 11 9.72 2.56 -8.94
N SER A 12 10.03 3.85 -8.95
CA SER A 12 9.26 4.89 -8.27
C SER A 12 7.84 4.95 -8.80
N LEU A 13 7.64 4.92 -10.12
CA LEU A 13 6.32 4.91 -10.75
C LEU A 13 5.50 3.70 -10.29
N LEU A 14 6.05 2.49 -10.36
CA LEU A 14 5.37 1.27 -9.93
C LEU A 14 5.03 1.32 -8.44
N THR A 15 5.94 1.84 -7.62
CA THR A 15 5.71 2.01 -6.17
C THR A 15 4.60 3.01 -5.90
N ASN A 16 4.53 4.13 -6.62
CA ASN A 16 3.45 5.11 -6.49
C ASN A 16 2.08 4.53 -6.87
N VAL A 17 2.02 3.72 -7.94
CA VAL A 17 0.79 2.99 -8.31
C VAL A 17 0.38 2.03 -7.20
N LEU A 18 1.34 1.29 -6.62
CA LEU A 18 1.07 0.39 -5.51
C LEU A 18 0.57 1.14 -4.27
N VAL A 19 1.21 2.27 -3.91
CA VAL A 19 0.78 3.14 -2.81
C VAL A 19 -0.64 3.65 -3.02
N MET A 20 -0.99 4.07 -4.24
CA MET A 20 -2.36 4.48 -4.57
C MET A 20 -3.36 3.35 -4.33
N LEU A 21 -3.06 2.11 -4.75
CA LEU A 21 -3.93 0.96 -4.48
C LEU A 21 -4.08 0.67 -2.99
N ILE A 22 -2.99 0.77 -2.22
CA ILE A 22 -3.01 0.61 -0.76
C ILE A 22 -3.88 1.68 -0.11
N ILE A 23 -3.78 2.94 -0.55
CA ILE A 23 -4.62 4.05 -0.04
C ILE A 23 -6.10 3.79 -0.34
N ILE A 24 -6.43 3.41 -1.57
CA ILE A 24 -7.81 3.10 -1.97
C ILE A 24 -8.37 1.96 -1.11
N GLN A 25 -7.61 0.88 -0.92
CA GLN A 25 -8.00 -0.25 -0.07
C GLN A 25 -8.22 0.18 1.38
N PHE A 26 -7.31 0.99 1.94
CA PHE A 26 -7.42 1.50 3.30
C PHE A 26 -8.66 2.38 3.49
N ILE A 27 -8.92 3.30 2.55
CA ILE A 27 -10.12 4.16 2.60
C ILE A 27 -11.39 3.32 2.56
N ILE A 28 -11.49 2.35 1.64
CA ILE A 28 -12.67 1.47 1.57
C ILE A 28 -12.84 0.66 2.87
N GLY A 29 -11.73 0.16 3.44
CA GLY A 29 -11.73 -0.53 4.73
C GLY A 29 -12.28 0.36 5.86
N LEU A 30 -11.86 1.63 5.92
CA LEU A 30 -12.39 2.61 6.89
C LEU A 30 -13.88 2.88 6.66
N LEU A 31 -14.32 3.04 5.40
CA LEU A 31 -15.73 3.26 5.08
C LEU A 31 -16.61 2.10 5.56
N PHE A 32 -16.12 0.86 5.45
CA PHE A 32 -16.81 -0.30 6.02
C PHE A 32 -16.76 -0.33 7.55
N ALA A 33 -15.60 -0.05 8.15
CA ALA A 33 -15.42 -0.07 9.61
C ALA A 33 -16.34 0.94 10.34
N PHE A 34 -16.57 2.10 9.72
CA PHE A 34 -17.46 3.14 10.25
C PHE A 34 -18.92 3.05 9.75
N ASN A 35 -19.29 1.95 9.08
CA ASN A 35 -20.64 1.76 8.49
C ASN A 35 -21.08 2.92 7.57
N VAL A 36 -20.14 3.62 6.93
CA VAL A 36 -20.44 4.72 5.99
C VAL A 36 -20.97 4.16 4.67
N VAL A 37 -20.45 3.00 4.26
CA VAL A 37 -20.87 2.29 3.06
C VAL A 37 -21.43 0.92 3.44
N ASN A 38 -22.58 0.57 2.86
CA ASN A 38 -23.19 -0.72 3.08
C ASN A 38 -22.41 -1.82 2.33
N GLN A 39 -22.12 -2.92 3.04
CA GLN A 39 -21.48 -4.11 2.47
C GLN A 39 -22.34 -4.82 1.43
N SER A 40 -23.61 -4.43 1.26
CA SER A 40 -24.50 -4.95 0.21
C SER A 40 -24.16 -4.46 -1.21
N ASN A 41 -23.19 -3.57 -1.38
CA ASN A 41 -22.75 -3.15 -2.72
C ASN A 41 -21.75 -4.16 -3.29
N ASP A 42 -22.26 -5.08 -4.12
CA ASP A 42 -21.50 -6.17 -4.73
C ASP A 42 -20.29 -5.68 -5.54
N PHE A 43 -20.42 -4.54 -6.23
CA PHE A 43 -19.32 -3.96 -7.00
C PHE A 43 -18.16 -3.50 -6.09
N LEU A 44 -18.48 -2.75 -5.03
CA LEU A 44 -17.47 -2.28 -4.07
C LEU A 44 -16.82 -3.44 -3.32
N MET A 45 -17.61 -4.44 -2.93
CA MET A 45 -17.12 -5.67 -2.30
C MET A 45 -16.18 -6.46 -3.22
N ALA A 46 -16.57 -6.66 -4.50
CA ALA A 46 -15.73 -7.35 -5.46
C ALA A 46 -14.41 -6.61 -5.70
N PHE A 47 -14.46 -5.29 -5.86
CA PHE A 47 -13.28 -4.45 -6.05
C PHE A 47 -12.36 -4.46 -4.82
N TYR A 48 -12.92 -4.27 -3.63
CA TYR A 48 -12.19 -4.37 -2.36
C TYR A 48 -11.50 -5.73 -2.21
N ASN A 49 -12.22 -6.82 -2.44
CA ASN A 49 -11.69 -8.18 -2.35
C ASN A 49 -10.59 -8.45 -3.38
N ALA A 50 -10.71 -7.91 -4.61
CA ALA A 50 -9.69 -8.03 -5.63
C ALA A 50 -8.38 -7.34 -5.21
N ILE A 51 -8.45 -6.10 -4.72
CA ILE A 51 -7.26 -5.38 -4.23
C ILE A 51 -6.69 -6.08 -2.99
N ASN A 52 -7.56 -6.49 -2.05
CA ASN A 52 -7.10 -7.11 -0.81
C ASN A 52 -6.35 -8.43 -1.09
N ARG A 53 -6.80 -9.24 -2.06
CA ARG A 53 -6.08 -10.46 -2.49
C ARG A 53 -4.69 -10.17 -3.07
N LEU A 54 -4.54 -9.04 -3.76
CA LEU A 54 -3.23 -8.62 -4.30
C LEU A 54 -2.30 -8.13 -3.20
N LEU A 55 -2.82 -7.40 -2.21
CA LEU A 55 -2.01 -6.78 -1.15
C LEU A 55 -1.78 -7.70 0.05
N ASP A 56 -2.65 -8.68 0.30
CA ASP A 56 -2.61 -9.58 1.47
C ASP A 56 -1.26 -10.29 1.66
N PRO A 57 -0.57 -10.81 0.62
CA PRO A 57 0.74 -11.43 0.80
C PRO A 57 1.80 -10.48 1.41
N ILE A 58 1.66 -9.18 1.16
CA ILE A 58 2.58 -8.13 1.62
C ILE A 58 2.10 -7.54 2.95
N LEU A 59 0.80 -7.31 3.09
CA LEU A 59 0.20 -6.73 4.29
C LEU A 59 0.10 -7.71 5.46
N ARG A 60 -0.14 -9.01 5.21
CA ARG A 60 -0.31 -10.01 6.27
C ARG A 60 0.90 -10.15 7.19
N PRO A 61 2.16 -10.24 6.68
CA PRO A 61 3.34 -10.23 7.55
C PRO A 61 3.42 -8.97 8.41
N ILE A 62 3.17 -7.80 7.82
CA ILE A 62 3.21 -6.50 8.53
C ILE A 62 2.15 -6.49 9.63
N ARG A 63 0.92 -6.90 9.30
CA ARG A 63 -0.20 -6.98 10.25
C ARG A 63 0.09 -7.90 11.43
N ASN A 64 0.75 -9.03 11.19
CA ASN A 64 1.12 -9.97 12.26
C ASN A 64 2.21 -9.40 13.19
N MET A 65 3.00 -8.44 12.73
CA MET A 65 4.02 -7.76 13.54
C MET A 65 3.46 -6.58 14.34
N MET A 66 2.31 -6.04 13.92
CA MET A 66 1.67 -4.93 14.63
C MET A 66 0.95 -5.40 15.90
N PRO A 67 0.86 -4.54 16.93
CA PRO A 67 -0.03 -4.78 18.06
C PRO A 67 -1.49 -4.83 17.58
N GLN A 68 -2.39 -5.40 18.39
CA GLN A 68 -3.81 -5.46 18.07
C GLN A 68 -4.41 -4.05 18.02
N THR A 69 -4.65 -3.52 16.83
CA THR A 69 -5.12 -2.15 16.59
C THR A 69 -6.65 -2.00 16.63
N GLY A 70 -7.36 -2.99 17.16
CA GLY A 70 -8.82 -2.96 17.28
C GLY A 70 -9.52 -3.07 15.92
N ALA A 71 -10.48 -2.18 15.65
CA ALA A 71 -11.33 -2.22 14.44
C ALA A 71 -10.66 -1.69 13.17
N ILE A 72 -9.47 -1.08 13.28
CA ILE A 72 -8.78 -0.43 12.16
C ILE A 72 -7.47 -1.18 11.88
N ASP A 73 -7.24 -1.53 10.62
CA ASP A 73 -5.98 -2.11 10.15
C ASP A 73 -5.01 -1.00 9.73
N PHE A 74 -3.98 -0.73 10.53
CA PHE A 74 -2.94 0.25 10.21
C PHE A 74 -1.78 -0.32 9.37
N SER A 75 -1.82 -1.60 8.99
CA SER A 75 -0.75 -2.22 8.18
C SER A 75 -0.56 -1.55 6.81
N PRO A 76 -1.59 -1.01 6.14
CA PRO A 76 -1.44 -0.21 4.93
C PRO A 76 -0.52 1.01 5.13
N LEU A 77 -0.69 1.72 6.25
CA LEU A 77 0.09 2.91 6.57
C LEU A 77 1.56 2.55 6.80
N VAL A 78 1.81 1.48 7.56
CA VAL A 78 3.17 0.97 7.79
C VAL A 78 3.84 0.56 6.47
N LEU A 79 3.12 -0.14 5.59
CA LEU A 79 3.63 -0.53 4.28
C LEU A 79 4.00 0.70 3.41
N ILE A 80 3.15 1.73 3.37
CA ILE A 80 3.43 2.97 2.63
C ILE A 80 4.72 3.62 3.15
N ILE A 81 4.88 3.71 4.47
CA ILE A 81 6.10 4.27 5.08
C ILE A 81 7.33 3.46 4.68
N LEU A 82 7.27 2.13 4.76
CA LEU A 82 8.39 1.26 4.38
C LEU A 82 8.75 1.41 2.91
N LEU A 83 7.77 1.44 2.01
CA LEU A 83 7.98 1.68 0.59
C LEU A 83 8.66 3.04 0.34
N GLN A 84 8.22 4.08 1.05
CA GLN A 84 8.77 5.42 0.90
C GLN A 84 10.22 5.51 1.40
N ILE A 85 10.54 4.85 2.51
CA ILE A 85 11.90 4.73 3.04
C ILE A 85 12.80 4.03 2.01
N ILE A 86 12.33 2.92 1.42
CA ILE A 86 13.08 2.20 0.38
C ILE A 86 13.39 3.11 -0.82
N LEU A 87 12.40 3.87 -1.30
CA LEU A 87 12.62 4.80 -2.41
C LEU A 87 13.64 5.90 -2.05
N ILE A 88 13.59 6.45 -0.83
CA ILE A 88 14.54 7.46 -0.36
C ILE A 88 15.96 6.90 -0.34
N VAL A 89 16.14 5.69 0.21
CA VAL A 89 17.45 5.02 0.28
C VAL A 89 17.97 4.72 -1.14
N LEU A 90 17.13 4.15 -2.01
CA LEU A 90 17.50 3.87 -3.40
C LEU A 90 17.89 5.15 -4.16
N ALA A 91 17.12 6.22 -3.99
CA ALA A 91 17.43 7.53 -4.59
C ALA A 91 18.75 8.10 -4.06
N SER A 92 19.06 7.92 -2.78
CA SER A 92 20.32 8.36 -2.19
C SER A 92 21.50 7.59 -2.79
N VAL A 93 21.38 6.27 -2.90
CA VAL A 93 22.44 5.41 -3.47
C VAL A 93 22.68 5.76 -4.93
N ILE A 94 21.64 5.87 -5.75
CA ILE A 94 21.77 6.16 -7.19
C ILE A 94 22.36 7.56 -7.44
N ARG A 95 22.08 8.54 -6.58
CA ARG A 95 22.69 9.88 -6.67
C ARG A 95 24.15 9.92 -6.22
N SER A 96 24.56 8.98 -5.37
CA SER A 96 25.94 8.90 -4.86
C SER A 96 26.91 8.19 -5.80
N VAL A 97 26.41 7.48 -6.81
CA VAL A 97 27.16 6.72 -7.83
C VAL A 97 27.23 7.52 -9.13
#